data_AF-A0A229QXB4-F1
#
_entry.id   AF-A0A229QXB4-F1
#
_cell.length_a   1.000
_cell.length_b   1.000
_cell.length_c   1.000
_cell.angle_alpha   90.00
_cell.angle_beta   90.00
_cell.angle_gamma   90.00
#
_symmetry.space_group_name_H-M   'P 1'
#
loop_
_entity.id
_entity.type
_entity.pdbx_description
1 polymer ?
#
loop_
_entity_poly.entity_id
_entity_poly.type
_entity_poly.pdbx_seq_one_letter_code
_entity_poly.pdbx_strand_id
1 'polypeptide(L)'
;MEGRIGELTELLGEMWDKYKPLGITASCYALALAASDRASEARSVVAQASPIRRDYFYDTAVSMRALVTLALEDRAGAAETYGLLLPYRSMLVGGNFHAVVLGPVDQLLGDLARFLGEWDTAAAHYAEAERVAAKVGADQWIEQARSSLKAVGDVR
;
A
#
# COMPACT_ATOMS: atom_id res chain seq x y z
N MET A 1 20.77 -9.32 6.72
CA MET A 1 19.40 -9.01 6.26
C MET A 1 19.38 -8.70 4.76
N GLU A 2 20.47 -8.12 4.23
CA GLU A 2 20.68 -7.80 2.80
C GLU A 2 20.49 -8.98 1.83
N GLY A 3 20.95 -10.21 2.16
CA GLY A 3 20.78 -11.37 1.28
C GLY A 3 19.32 -11.71 0.94
N ARG A 4 18.40 -11.56 1.91
CA ARG A 4 16.97 -11.85 1.70
C ARG A 4 16.27 -10.83 0.82
N ILE A 5 16.74 -9.58 0.84
CA ILE A 5 16.17 -8.50 0.00
C ILE A 5 16.63 -8.66 -1.45
N GLY A 6 17.88 -9.08 -1.66
CA GLY A 6 18.41 -9.43 -2.99
C GLY A 6 17.62 -10.56 -3.64
N GLU A 7 17.47 -11.70 -2.94
CA GLU A 7 16.69 -12.86 -3.42
C GLU A 7 15.23 -12.49 -3.74
N LEU A 8 14.59 -11.68 -2.90
CA LEU A 8 13.21 -11.23 -3.13
C LEU A 8 13.11 -10.33 -4.36
N THR A 9 14.10 -9.47 -4.59
CA THR A 9 14.13 -8.57 -5.76
C THR A 9 14.29 -9.36 -7.05
N GLU A 10 15.14 -10.38 -7.06
CA GLU A 10 15.32 -11.28 -8.21
C GLU A 10 14.02 -12.04 -8.51
N LEU A 11 13.44 -12.70 -7.49
CA LEU A 11 12.18 -13.44 -7.63
C LEU A 11 11.05 -12.56 -8.18
N LEU A 12 10.89 -11.34 -7.66
CA LEU A 12 9.85 -10.43 -8.09
C LEU A 12 10.12 -9.86 -9.49
N GLY A 13 11.39 -9.72 -9.89
CA GLY A 13 11.78 -9.40 -11.25
C GLY A 13 11.37 -10.49 -12.24
N GLU A 14 11.64 -11.76 -11.91
CA GLU A 14 11.20 -12.90 -12.71
C GLU A 14 9.67 -12.99 -12.81
N MET A 15 8.95 -12.74 -11.70
CA MET A 15 7.49 -12.70 -11.69
C MET A 15 6.96 -11.56 -12.56
N TRP A 16 7.57 -10.38 -12.50
CA TRP A 16 7.22 -9.26 -13.38
C TRP A 16 7.39 -9.66 -14.84
N ASP A 17 8.55 -10.21 -15.21
CA ASP A 17 8.83 -10.59 -16.60
C ASP A 17 7.89 -11.67 -17.12
N LYS A 18 7.56 -12.67 -16.29
CA LYS A 18 6.66 -13.77 -16.66
C LYS A 18 5.19 -13.35 -16.74
N TYR A 19 4.77 -12.37 -15.93
CA TYR A 19 3.36 -11.99 -15.75
C TYR A 19 3.10 -10.49 -15.95
N LYS A 20 3.78 -9.83 -16.89
CA LYS A 20 3.62 -8.38 -17.18
C LYS A 20 2.18 -7.87 -17.33
N PRO A 21 1.23 -8.63 -17.88
CA PRO A 21 -0.17 -8.17 -17.96
C PRO A 21 -0.86 -8.03 -16.60
N LEU A 22 -0.35 -8.65 -15.53
CA LEU A 22 -0.88 -8.51 -14.18
C LEU A 22 -0.25 -7.29 -13.50
N GLY A 23 -0.92 -6.14 -13.52
CA GLY A 23 -0.38 -4.88 -13.01
C GLY A 23 0.13 -4.91 -11.54
N ILE A 24 -0.31 -5.90 -10.75
CA ILE A 24 0.19 -6.11 -9.38
C ILE A 24 1.66 -6.58 -9.34
N THR A 25 2.14 -7.36 -10.32
CA THR A 25 3.53 -7.85 -10.33
C THR A 25 4.52 -6.71 -10.52
N ALA A 26 4.16 -5.70 -11.32
CA ALA A 26 4.90 -4.44 -11.43
C ALA A 26 4.99 -3.73 -10.07
N SER A 27 3.88 -3.62 -9.34
CA SER A 27 3.86 -2.96 -8.03
C SER A 27 4.72 -3.71 -7.01
N CYS A 28 4.64 -5.04 -6.95
CA CYS A 28 5.49 -5.84 -6.05
C CYS A 28 6.98 -5.66 -6.37
N TYR A 29 7.35 -5.74 -7.65
CA TYR A 29 8.74 -5.58 -8.06
C TYR A 29 9.27 -4.16 -7.81
N ALA A 30 8.47 -3.14 -8.15
CA ALA A 30 8.82 -1.75 -7.90
C ALA A 30 9.00 -1.47 -6.39
N LEU A 31 8.18 -2.07 -5.52
CA LEU A 31 8.33 -1.91 -4.08
C LEU A 31 9.62 -2.56 -3.56
N ALA A 32 9.98 -3.74 -4.06
CA ALA A 32 11.25 -4.40 -3.71
C ALA A 32 12.48 -3.60 -4.17
N LEU A 33 12.41 -3.02 -5.37
CA LEU A 33 13.44 -2.11 -5.88
C LEU A 33 13.55 -0.85 -5.00
N ALA A 34 12.43 -0.23 -4.64
CA ALA A 34 12.43 0.95 -3.77
C ALA A 34 13.02 0.63 -2.38
N ALA A 35 12.68 -0.52 -1.80
CA ALA A 35 13.25 -1.00 -0.53
C ALA A 35 14.75 -1.35 -0.61
N SER A 36 15.30 -1.45 -1.81
CA SER A 36 16.72 -1.72 -2.09
C SER A 36 17.47 -0.47 -2.58
N ASP A 37 16.95 0.73 -2.30
CA ASP A 37 17.50 2.02 -2.74
C ASP A 37 17.61 2.20 -4.27
N ARG A 38 16.85 1.41 -5.05
CA ARG A 38 16.83 1.43 -6.53
C ARG A 38 15.60 2.18 -7.07
N ALA A 39 15.37 3.40 -6.56
CA ALA A 39 14.17 4.18 -6.87
C ALA A 39 14.00 4.55 -8.35
N SER A 40 15.10 4.78 -9.08
CA SER A 40 15.04 5.08 -10.53
C SER A 40 14.51 3.91 -11.34
N GLU A 41 14.94 2.69 -11.01
CA GLU A 41 14.49 1.46 -11.64
C GLU A 41 13.04 1.17 -11.28
N ALA A 42 12.65 1.38 -10.01
CA ALA A 42 11.27 1.26 -9.57
C ALA A 42 10.33 2.18 -10.38
N ARG A 43 10.71 3.44 -10.61
CA ARG A 43 9.95 4.38 -11.47
C ARG A 43 9.82 3.87 -12.90
N SER A 44 10.88 3.28 -13.47
CA SER A 44 10.85 2.69 -14.81
C SER A 44 9.86 1.52 -14.90
N VAL A 45 9.82 0.65 -13.89
CA VAL A 45 8.86 -0.46 -13.82
C VAL A 45 7.42 0.06 -13.74
N VAL A 46 7.16 1.06 -12.89
CA VAL A 46 5.83 1.68 -12.76
C VAL A 46 5.36 2.31 -14.08
N ALA A 47 6.26 2.98 -14.81
CA ALA A 47 5.93 3.59 -16.10
C ALA A 47 5.56 2.56 -17.19
N GLN A 48 6.04 1.33 -17.07
CA GLN A 48 5.74 0.21 -17.97
C GLN A 48 4.57 -0.65 -17.49
N ALA A 49 4.04 -0.38 -16.30
CA ALA A 49 3.02 -1.21 -15.70
C ALA A 49 1.70 -1.13 -16.48
N SER A 50 1.09 -2.29 -16.72
CA SER A 50 -0.27 -2.36 -17.26
C SER A 50 -1.27 -1.71 -16.30
N PRO A 51 -2.40 -1.16 -16.81
CA PRO A 51 -3.49 -0.70 -15.96
C PRO A 51 -3.98 -1.78 -14.99
N ILE A 52 -4.40 -1.37 -13.80
CA ILE A 52 -4.95 -2.30 -12.80
C ILE A 52 -6.29 -2.83 -13.30
N ARG A 53 -6.39 -4.15 -13.46
CA ARG A 53 -7.63 -4.82 -13.88
C ARG A 53 -8.69 -4.72 -12.79
N ARG A 54 -9.90 -4.31 -13.15
CA ARG A 54 -11.08 -4.34 -12.27
C ARG A 54 -11.62 -5.76 -12.15
N ASP A 55 -10.91 -6.57 -11.38
CA ASP A 55 -11.34 -7.92 -11.00
C ASP A 55 -11.30 -8.09 -9.48
N TYR A 56 -11.37 -9.33 -9.02
CA TYR A 56 -11.44 -9.66 -7.61
C TYR A 56 -10.21 -9.23 -6.80
N PHE A 57 -9.07 -8.98 -7.44
CA PHE A 57 -7.83 -8.53 -6.81
C PHE A 57 -7.68 -7.02 -6.79
N TYR A 58 -8.69 -6.27 -7.25
CA TYR A 58 -8.55 -4.84 -7.51
C TYR A 58 -8.10 -4.05 -6.27
N ASP A 59 -8.72 -4.29 -5.11
CA ASP A 59 -8.36 -3.61 -3.86
C ASP A 59 -6.93 -3.92 -3.43
N THR A 60 -6.51 -5.18 -3.54
CA THR A 60 -5.12 -5.61 -3.26
C THR A 60 -4.14 -4.95 -4.24
N ALA A 61 -4.45 -4.94 -5.53
CA ALA A 61 -3.58 -4.38 -6.56
C ALA A 61 -3.44 -2.86 -6.43
N VAL A 62 -4.55 -2.15 -6.13
CA VAL A 62 -4.53 -0.71 -5.84
C VAL A 62 -3.76 -0.43 -4.55
N SER A 63 -3.92 -1.26 -3.51
CA SER A 63 -3.16 -1.11 -2.26
C SER A 63 -1.66 -1.28 -2.48
N MET A 64 -1.24 -2.27 -3.27
CA MET A 64 0.18 -2.41 -3.66
C MET A 64 0.68 -1.20 -4.44
N ARG A 65 -0.15 -0.63 -5.33
CA ARG A 65 0.22 0.60 -6.05
C ARG A 65 0.35 1.80 -5.11
N ALA A 66 -0.54 1.95 -4.13
CA ALA A 66 -0.45 3.00 -3.12
C ALA A 66 0.82 2.90 -2.27
N LEU A 67 1.26 1.70 -1.90
CA LEU A 67 2.53 1.51 -1.21
C LEU A 67 3.72 1.97 -2.07
N VAL A 68 3.68 1.67 -3.37
CA VAL A 68 4.71 2.14 -4.32
C VAL A 68 4.71 3.66 -4.47
N THR A 69 3.54 4.30 -4.52
CA THR A 69 3.47 5.77 -4.64
C THR A 69 4.02 6.45 -3.39
N LEU A 70 3.74 5.90 -2.20
CA LEU A 70 4.35 6.36 -0.95
C LEU A 70 5.87 6.16 -0.96
N ALA A 71 6.35 4.98 -1.35
CA ALA A 71 7.79 4.67 -1.38
C ALA A 71 8.57 5.53 -2.39
N LEU A 72 7.93 5.96 -3.48
CA LEU A 72 8.52 6.79 -4.53
C LEU A 72 8.19 8.28 -4.39
N GLU A 73 7.53 8.67 -3.30
CA GLU A 73 7.06 10.04 -3.05
C GLU A 73 6.25 10.63 -4.22
N ASP A 74 5.48 9.79 -4.91
CA ASP A 74 4.62 10.18 -6.03
C ASP A 74 3.28 10.74 -5.54
N ARG A 75 3.21 12.06 -5.45
CA ARG A 75 2.03 12.78 -4.96
C ARG A 75 0.80 12.63 -5.87
N ALA A 76 1.00 12.55 -7.18
CA ALA A 76 -0.13 12.38 -8.12
C ALA A 76 -0.71 10.97 -8.00
N GLY A 77 0.16 9.96 -8.00
CA GLY A 77 -0.25 8.57 -7.78
C GLY A 77 -0.86 8.33 -6.40
N ALA A 78 -0.38 9.03 -5.36
CA ALA A 78 -0.98 8.96 -4.03
C ALA A 78 -2.43 9.50 -4.01
N ALA A 79 -2.69 10.64 -4.65
CA ALA A 79 -4.04 11.18 -4.76
C ALA A 79 -4.99 10.27 -5.57
N GLU A 80 -4.51 9.70 -6.68
CA GLU A 80 -5.27 8.75 -7.48
C GLU A 80 -5.64 7.50 -6.67
N THR A 81 -4.64 6.85 -6.07
CA THR A 81 -4.84 5.61 -5.32
C THR A 81 -5.69 5.82 -4.06
N TYR A 82 -5.60 6.97 -3.40
CA TYR A 82 -6.51 7.36 -2.33
C TYR A 82 -7.97 7.34 -2.79
N GLY A 83 -8.27 7.99 -3.93
CA GLY A 83 -9.62 8.01 -4.49
C GLY A 83 -10.13 6.61 -4.87
N LEU A 84 -9.24 5.75 -5.39
CA LEU A 84 -9.57 4.37 -5.74
C LEU A 84 -9.81 3.47 -4.52
N LEU A 85 -9.15 3.73 -3.38
CA LEU A 85 -9.30 2.95 -2.15
C LEU A 85 -10.45 3.40 -1.26
N LEU A 86 -10.93 4.64 -1.41
CA LEU A 86 -12.00 5.21 -0.57
C LEU A 86 -13.30 4.36 -0.53
N PRO A 87 -13.74 3.69 -1.61
CA PRO A 87 -14.87 2.76 -1.56
C PRO A 87 -14.66 1.54 -0.65
N TYR A 88 -13.41 1.19 -0.35
CA TYR A 88 -13.00 0.02 0.46
C TYR A 88 -12.67 0.38 1.91
N ARG A 89 -12.94 1.62 2.34
CA ARG A 89 -12.81 2.02 3.76
C ARG A 89 -13.58 1.07 4.68
N SER A 90 -13.12 0.95 5.91
CA SER A 90 -13.66 0.03 6.92
C SER A 90 -13.52 -1.47 6.58
N MET A 91 -12.80 -1.84 5.51
CA MET A 91 -12.53 -3.21 5.10
C MET A 91 -11.07 -3.60 5.37
N LEU A 92 -10.80 -4.91 5.30
CA LEU A 92 -9.44 -5.43 5.21
C LEU A 92 -9.00 -5.48 3.75
N VAL A 93 -7.75 -5.10 3.46
CA VAL A 93 -7.14 -5.27 2.13
C VAL A 93 -7.11 -6.76 1.80
N GLY A 94 -7.67 -7.14 0.65
CA GLY A 94 -7.81 -8.55 0.28
C GLY A 94 -8.89 -9.28 1.08
N GLY A 95 -9.71 -8.57 1.86
CA GLY A 95 -10.82 -9.17 2.63
C GLY A 95 -11.84 -9.89 1.74
N ASN A 96 -11.89 -9.56 0.45
CA ASN A 96 -12.62 -10.36 -0.53
C ASN A 96 -11.80 -11.62 -0.87
N PHE A 97 -10.52 -11.49 -1.23
CA PHE A 97 -9.66 -12.63 -1.56
C PHE A 97 -8.89 -13.16 -0.33
N HIS A 98 -9.53 -14.10 0.39
CA HIS A 98 -9.04 -14.76 1.63
C HIS A 98 -7.64 -15.44 1.56
N ALA A 99 -6.84 -15.26 0.51
CA ALA A 99 -5.48 -15.77 0.43
C ALA A 99 -4.43 -14.80 1.01
N VAL A 100 -4.69 -13.48 1.01
CA VAL A 100 -3.76 -12.47 1.54
C VAL A 100 -4.55 -11.35 2.21
N VAL A 101 -4.22 -11.05 3.46
CA VAL A 101 -4.75 -9.89 4.18
C VAL A 101 -3.58 -9.02 4.64
N LEU A 102 -3.52 -7.78 4.14
CA LEU A 102 -2.40 -6.86 4.47
C LEU A 102 -2.70 -5.95 5.67
N GLY A 103 -3.95 -5.90 6.13
CA GLY A 103 -4.42 -5.06 7.22
C GLY A 103 -5.64 -4.21 6.84
N PRO A 104 -6.08 -3.29 7.72
CA PRO A 104 -7.17 -2.38 7.42
C PRO A 104 -6.82 -1.46 6.24
N VAL A 105 -7.75 -1.28 5.30
CA VAL A 105 -7.62 -0.31 4.20
C VAL A 105 -7.45 1.11 4.75
N ASP A 106 -8.12 1.42 5.86
CA ASP A 106 -8.06 2.74 6.51
C ASP A 106 -6.66 3.10 7.01
N GLN A 107 -5.81 2.10 7.32
CA GLN A 107 -4.40 2.39 7.66
C GLN A 107 -3.70 3.04 6.46
N LEU A 108 -3.88 2.46 5.27
CA LEU A 108 -3.25 2.94 4.04
C LEU A 108 -3.89 4.25 3.55
N LEU A 109 -5.21 4.43 3.72
CA LEU A 109 -5.89 5.71 3.47
C LEU A 109 -5.35 6.82 4.39
N GLY A 110 -5.07 6.50 5.65
CA GLY A 110 -4.44 7.42 6.59
C GLY A 110 -3.04 7.82 6.15
N ASP A 111 -2.22 6.86 5.72
CA ASP A 111 -0.86 7.10 5.23
C ASP A 111 -0.84 7.99 3.98
N LEU A 112 -1.75 7.74 3.04
CA LEU A 112 -1.94 8.56 1.83
C LEU A 112 -2.41 9.97 2.19
N ALA A 113 -3.42 10.11 3.06
CA ALA A 113 -3.92 11.42 3.50
C ALA A 113 -2.81 12.22 4.21
N ARG A 114 -2.02 11.57 5.08
CA ARG A 114 -0.88 12.18 5.77
C ARG A 114 0.16 12.66 4.78
N PHE A 115 0.52 11.83 3.81
CA PHE A 115 1.47 12.18 2.74
C PHE A 115 0.97 13.36 1.88
N LEU A 116 -0.34 13.44 1.65
CA LEU A 116 -0.99 14.55 0.97
C LEU A 116 -1.14 15.81 1.86
N GLY A 117 -0.74 15.76 3.13
CA GLY A 117 -0.84 16.90 4.06
C GLY A 117 -2.24 17.11 4.65
N GLU A 118 -3.14 16.14 4.48
CA GLU A 118 -4.52 16.17 4.96
C GLU A 118 -4.60 15.56 6.36
N TRP A 119 -4.04 16.26 7.35
CA TRP A 119 -3.81 15.72 8.69
C TRP A 119 -5.08 15.30 9.44
N ASP A 120 -6.17 16.07 9.37
CA ASP A 120 -7.46 15.68 10.00
C ASP A 120 -8.02 14.41 9.37
N THR A 121 -7.98 14.34 8.04
CA THR A 121 -8.43 13.18 7.28
C THR A 121 -7.59 11.95 7.62
N ALA A 122 -6.28 12.10 7.75
CA ALA A 122 -5.39 11.02 8.18
C ALA A 122 -5.75 10.50 9.58
N ALA A 123 -5.97 11.40 10.54
CA ALA A 123 -6.37 11.02 11.89
C ALA A 123 -7.70 10.25 11.92
N ALA A 124 -8.68 10.68 11.13
CA ALA A 124 -9.97 9.98 11.02
C ALA A 124 -9.81 8.56 10.48
N HIS A 125 -8.96 8.37 9.46
CA HIS A 125 -8.67 7.05 8.90
C HIS A 125 -7.92 6.15 9.88
N TYR A 126 -6.93 6.66 10.60
CA TYR A 126 -6.22 5.85 11.61
C TYR A 126 -7.13 5.42 12.76
N ALA A 127 -8.07 6.26 13.20
CA ALA A 127 -9.08 5.86 14.18
C ALA A 127 -10.00 4.74 13.66
N GLU A 128 -10.38 4.80 12.38
CA GLU A 128 -11.18 3.75 11.76
C GLU A 128 -10.38 2.44 11.57
N ALA A 129 -9.08 2.54 11.23
CA ALA A 129 -8.18 1.39 11.15
C ALA A 129 -8.09 0.63 12.48
N GLU A 130 -7.96 1.35 13.60
CA GLU A 130 -8.00 0.76 14.94
C GLU A 130 -9.34 0.04 15.18
N ARG A 131 -10.46 0.68 14.82
CA ARG A 131 -11.81 0.12 14.98
C ARG A 131 -12.00 -1.17 14.18
N VAL A 132 -11.43 -1.26 12.98
CA VAL A 132 -11.48 -2.47 12.14
C VAL A 132 -10.58 -3.56 12.71
N ALA A 133 -9.34 -3.21 13.08
CA ALA A 133 -8.38 -4.14 13.67
C ALA A 133 -8.91 -4.78 14.97
N ALA A 134 -9.56 -3.98 15.82
CA ALA A 134 -10.19 -4.45 17.06
C ALA A 134 -11.32 -5.46 16.80
N LYS A 135 -12.12 -5.28 15.74
CA LYS A 135 -13.20 -6.22 15.39
C LYS A 135 -12.68 -7.62 15.02
N VAL A 136 -11.47 -7.69 14.49
CA VAL A 136 -10.85 -8.96 14.06
C VAL A 136 -9.79 -9.47 15.04
N GLY A 137 -9.59 -8.79 16.18
CA GLY A 137 -8.65 -9.20 17.23
C GLY A 137 -7.18 -9.20 16.80
N ALA A 138 -6.79 -8.28 15.91
CA ALA A 138 -5.43 -8.19 15.39
C ALA A 138 -4.61 -7.10 16.10
N ASP A 139 -4.01 -7.47 17.24
CA ASP A 139 -3.30 -6.54 18.13
C ASP A 139 -2.21 -5.72 17.40
N GLN A 140 -1.45 -6.34 16.51
CA GLN A 140 -0.42 -5.65 15.74
C GLN A 140 -0.97 -4.50 14.88
N TRP A 141 -2.20 -4.64 14.35
CA TRP A 141 -2.83 -3.58 13.54
C TRP A 141 -3.45 -2.50 14.42
N ILE A 142 -3.93 -2.85 15.62
CA ILE A 142 -4.38 -1.87 16.62
C ILE A 142 -3.21 -0.97 17.03
N GLU A 143 -2.06 -1.57 17.34
CA GLU A 143 -0.85 -0.84 17.73
C GLU A 143 -0.35 0.08 16.62
N GLN A 144 -0.32 -0.42 15.38
CA GLN A 144 0.07 0.37 14.21
C GLN A 144 -0.83 1.61 14.01
N ALA A 145 -2.15 1.42 14.09
CA ALA A 145 -3.12 2.49 13.93
C ALA A 145 -2.96 3.57 15.02
N ARG A 146 -2.81 3.16 16.29
CA ARG A 146 -2.58 4.08 17.42
C ARG A 146 -1.28 4.87 17.28
N SER A 147 -0.20 4.21 16.88
CA SER A 147 1.09 4.86 16.63
C SER A 147 0.96 5.93 15.56
N SER A 148 0.28 5.60 14.45
CA SER A 148 0.06 6.52 13.32
C SER A 148 -0.82 7.71 13.71
N LEU A 149 -1.89 7.46 14.47
CA LEU A 149 -2.77 8.51 14.99
C LEU A 149 -2.02 9.49 15.91
N LYS A 150 -1.20 8.96 16.82
CA LYS A 150 -0.36 9.79 17.69
C LYS A 150 0.60 10.67 16.89
N ALA A 151 1.28 10.09 15.91
CA ALA A 151 2.25 10.81 15.08
C ALA A 151 1.63 12.00 14.31
N VAL A 152 0.34 11.93 13.94
CA VAL A 152 -0.36 13.06 13.31
C VAL A 152 -0.77 14.13 14.33
N GLY A 153 -1.09 13.74 15.56
CA GLY A 153 -1.39 14.67 16.65
C GLY A 153 -0.17 15.50 17.08
N ASP A 154 1.02 14.90 17.07
CA ASP A 154 2.27 15.54 17.51
C ASP A 154 2.82 16.61 16.51
N VAL A 155 2.28 16.67 15.29
CA VAL A 155 2.71 17.62 14.24
C VAL A 155 1.92 18.95 14.28
N ARG A 156 0.89 19.05 15.13
CA ARG A 156 0.06 20.25 15.35
C ARG A 156 0.60 21.12 16.48
#